data_AF-A0A7W3UHR3-F1
#
_entry.id   AF-A0A7W3UHR3-F1
#
_cell.length_a   1.000
_cell.length_b   1.000
_cell.length_c   1.000
_cell.angle_alpha   90.00
_cell.angle_beta   90.00
_cell.angle_gamma   90.00
#
_symmetry.space_group_name_H-M   'P 1'
#
loop_
_entity.id
_entity.type
_entity.pdbx_description
1 polymer ?
#
loop_
_entity_poly.entity_id
_entity_poly.type
_entity_poly.pdbx_seq_one_letter_code
_entity_poly.pdbx_strand_id
1 'polypeptide(L)'
;MRKIALILMLSLTMLVGVACGRTSSSTNRSASKMTSSLSSTQQTRDDTGLNAERLTPEQTAALVLYYRDAHMPGANDYDYSADMENNDQGATVKIYDKKAVPRGEGPSTKTYPQGATVLYTIKLTSGSNEDGTHLNSTYYTVIGNKVYYANGSDGIRKTGVTLNEMVTYVKVHGEVNRVLKVAKNTKIVDMRGKVTITDKDGLTTQQLGTLVGLLKSPDWFKNGVQNGDMYYGTHYGYGEVSDYQYVTTKDKLASYIWFKRKGNDVTIKMIEPDKNQNMAKAPMTTIHTTVTTLINDYYISEDQQDEVNTYADQLKAEPQN
;
A
#
# COMPACT_ATOMS: atom_id res chain seq x y z
N MET A 1 -35.38 8.91 -61.50
CA MET A 1 -35.44 7.91 -60.41
C MET A 1 -35.73 8.74 -59.13
N ARG A 2 -36.86 8.66 -58.40
CA ARG A 2 -37.67 7.53 -57.88
C ARG A 2 -36.81 6.58 -57.04
N LYS A 3 -37.09 6.28 -55.75
CA LYS A 3 -38.22 6.64 -54.85
C LYS A 3 -37.79 6.59 -53.35
N ILE A 4 -38.68 7.00 -52.42
CA ILE A 4 -38.52 6.94 -50.95
C ILE A 4 -39.20 5.67 -50.37
N ALA A 5 -38.57 5.02 -49.37
CA ALA A 5 -39.13 4.17 -48.30
C ALA A 5 -37.98 3.76 -47.34
N LEU A 6 -38.07 3.69 -46.00
CA LEU A 6 -39.11 3.96 -44.99
C LEU A 6 -40.22 2.88 -44.78
N ILE A 7 -39.89 1.85 -43.99
CA ILE A 7 -40.79 0.92 -43.24
C ILE A 7 -40.00 0.50 -41.97
N LEU A 8 -40.42 0.50 -40.69
CA LEU A 8 -41.70 0.69 -39.96
C LEU A 8 -42.43 -0.61 -39.49
N MET A 9 -42.03 -1.10 -38.29
CA MET A 9 -42.71 -2.07 -37.39
C MET A 9 -42.89 -3.52 -37.95
N LEU A 10 -43.02 -4.59 -37.16
CA LEU A 10 -44.01 -4.88 -36.10
C LEU A 10 -43.48 -5.70 -34.91
N SER A 11 -44.16 -5.56 -33.77
CA SER A 11 -44.12 -6.44 -32.59
C SER A 11 -45.21 -7.51 -32.61
N LEU A 12 -45.02 -8.64 -31.93
CA LEU A 12 -46.14 -9.40 -31.34
C LEU A 12 -45.74 -10.15 -30.05
N THR A 13 -46.74 -10.73 -29.36
CA THR A 13 -46.78 -10.88 -27.90
C THR A 13 -46.64 -12.30 -27.36
N MET A 14 -46.42 -12.36 -26.03
CA MET A 14 -46.61 -13.47 -25.09
C MET A 14 -47.59 -14.58 -25.48
N LEU A 15 -47.33 -15.78 -24.94
CA LEU A 15 -48.37 -16.68 -24.43
C LEU A 15 -47.90 -17.31 -23.10
N VAL A 16 -48.81 -17.43 -22.14
CA VAL A 16 -48.58 -18.05 -20.82
C VAL A 16 -49.32 -19.38 -20.74
N GLY A 17 -48.69 -20.42 -20.22
CA GLY A 17 -49.29 -21.74 -20.01
C GLY A 17 -49.23 -22.17 -18.54
N VAL A 18 -50.38 -22.16 -17.85
CA VAL A 18 -50.55 -22.80 -16.54
C VAL A 18 -51.34 -24.08 -16.74
N ALA A 19 -50.86 -25.19 -16.17
CA ALA A 19 -51.58 -26.46 -16.14
C ALA A 19 -51.40 -27.16 -14.78
N CYS A 20 -52.51 -27.45 -14.11
CA CYS A 20 -52.55 -28.32 -12.94
C CYS A 20 -53.32 -29.60 -13.30
N GLY A 21 -52.83 -30.76 -12.88
CA GLY A 21 -53.49 -32.05 -13.08
C GLY A 21 -52.99 -33.11 -12.12
N ARG A 22 -53.90 -33.77 -11.40
CA ARG A 22 -53.65 -34.90 -10.50
C ARG A 22 -54.79 -35.93 -10.65
N THR A 23 -54.45 -37.17 -10.96
CA THR A 23 -55.22 -38.39 -10.60
C THR A 23 -54.33 -39.62 -10.74
N SER A 24 -54.72 -40.75 -10.13
CA SER A 24 -53.76 -41.78 -9.68
C SER A 24 -54.22 -43.22 -9.91
N SER A 25 -53.25 -44.12 -10.18
CA SER A 25 -53.31 -45.58 -9.94
C SER A 25 -51.86 -46.12 -9.95
N SER A 26 -51.26 -46.76 -8.93
CA SER A 26 -51.63 -47.96 -8.14
C SER A 26 -51.47 -49.27 -8.96
N THR A 27 -50.64 -50.28 -8.61
CA THR A 27 -49.72 -50.53 -7.46
C THR A 27 -48.79 -51.74 -7.86
N ASN A 28 -47.80 -52.32 -7.15
CA ASN A 28 -47.16 -52.24 -5.82
C ASN A 28 -45.81 -53.03 -5.85
N ARG A 29 -44.73 -52.60 -5.15
CA ARG A 29 -43.89 -53.49 -4.28
C ARG A 29 -42.76 -52.76 -3.52
N SER A 30 -42.86 -52.81 -2.18
CA SER A 30 -41.80 -52.96 -1.15
C SER A 30 -40.52 -52.10 -1.15
N ALA A 31 -40.52 -51.10 -0.26
CA ALA A 31 -39.48 -50.75 0.74
C ALA A 31 -38.09 -50.23 0.26
N SER A 32 -37.46 -49.23 0.92
CA SER A 32 -37.68 -48.73 2.30
C SER A 32 -37.34 -47.24 2.52
N LYS A 33 -37.85 -46.67 3.63
CA LYS A 33 -37.31 -45.60 4.52
C LYS A 33 -36.23 -44.62 3.98
N MET A 34 -36.31 -43.29 4.14
CA MET A 34 -37.29 -42.42 4.83
C MET A 34 -37.44 -41.04 4.15
N THR A 35 -38.49 -40.33 4.54
CA THR A 35 -38.88 -38.96 4.19
C THR A 35 -37.82 -37.88 4.38
N SER A 36 -37.71 -36.97 3.40
CA SER A 36 -38.01 -35.56 3.63
C SER A 36 -38.61 -34.90 2.38
N SER A 37 -39.73 -34.21 2.58
CA SER A 37 -40.46 -33.47 1.56
C SER A 37 -39.78 -32.17 1.18
N LEU A 38 -39.85 -31.77 -0.09
CA LEU A 38 -39.70 -30.36 -0.44
C LEU A 38 -40.84 -29.57 0.24
N SER A 39 -40.48 -28.58 1.07
CA SER A 39 -41.41 -27.57 1.58
C SER A 39 -40.85 -26.19 1.25
N SER A 40 -41.53 -25.48 0.36
CA SER A 40 -41.13 -24.18 -0.17
C SER A 40 -41.43 -23.02 0.80
N THR A 41 -40.93 -23.10 2.04
CA THR A 41 -41.04 -22.03 3.06
C THR A 41 -39.86 -22.03 4.03
N GLN A 42 -38.65 -21.68 3.57
CA GLN A 42 -37.65 -21.05 4.48
C GLN A 42 -36.73 -20.06 3.77
N GLN A 43 -37.33 -19.17 2.97
CA GLN A 43 -36.77 -17.87 2.60
C GLN A 43 -36.69 -16.97 3.85
N THR A 44 -35.82 -17.32 4.81
CA THR A 44 -35.39 -16.52 5.98
C THR A 44 -34.40 -17.33 6.84
N ARG A 45 -33.09 -17.21 6.55
CA ARG A 45 -31.90 -17.35 7.44
C ARG A 45 -30.63 -17.68 6.65
N ASP A 46 -30.03 -16.66 6.04
CA ASP A 46 -28.58 -16.41 6.05
C ASP A 46 -28.23 -14.96 5.64
N ASP A 47 -29.21 -14.06 5.82
CA ASP A 47 -29.14 -12.63 5.46
C ASP A 47 -28.31 -11.80 6.50
N THR A 48 -27.65 -12.48 7.43
CA THR A 48 -27.25 -11.93 8.74
C THR A 48 -25.75 -11.76 8.95
N GLY A 49 -24.89 -12.25 8.05
CA GLY A 49 -23.43 -12.18 8.21
C GLY A 49 -22.82 -10.79 7.98
N LEU A 50 -23.41 -9.99 7.08
CA LEU A 50 -22.96 -8.62 6.78
C LEU A 50 -24.02 -7.59 7.19
N ASN A 51 -23.67 -6.76 8.17
CA ASN A 51 -24.44 -5.60 8.62
C ASN A 51 -23.53 -4.37 8.58
N ALA A 52 -23.88 -3.35 7.80
CA ALA A 52 -23.09 -2.14 7.58
C ALA A 52 -22.77 -1.33 8.86
N GLU A 53 -23.58 -1.47 9.92
CA GLU A 53 -23.34 -0.83 11.23
C GLU A 53 -22.32 -1.59 12.10
N ARG A 54 -22.01 -2.85 11.76
CA ARG A 54 -21.29 -3.80 12.63
C ARG A 54 -20.24 -4.64 11.88
N LEU A 55 -19.75 -4.16 10.74
CA LEU A 55 -18.70 -4.84 9.98
C LEU A 55 -17.40 -4.88 10.79
N THR A 56 -16.73 -6.04 10.81
CA THR A 56 -15.35 -6.12 11.29
C THR A 56 -14.39 -5.45 10.29
N PRO A 57 -13.14 -5.12 10.66
CA PRO A 57 -12.15 -4.60 9.72
C PRO A 57 -11.87 -5.56 8.56
N GLU A 58 -11.90 -6.88 8.80
CA GLU A 58 -11.72 -7.94 7.81
C GLU A 58 -12.91 -7.97 6.83
N GLN A 59 -14.13 -7.94 7.34
CA GLN A 59 -15.35 -7.84 6.54
C GLN A 59 -15.36 -6.55 5.71
N THR A 60 -14.92 -5.44 6.29
CA THR A 60 -14.79 -4.14 5.60
C THR A 60 -13.78 -4.23 4.45
N ALA A 61 -12.62 -4.84 4.67
CA ALA A 61 -11.60 -4.97 3.63
C ALA A 61 -12.03 -5.89 2.47
N ALA A 62 -12.63 -7.05 2.78
CA ALA A 62 -13.17 -7.96 1.77
C ALA A 62 -14.34 -7.34 0.98
N LEU A 63 -15.21 -6.58 1.67
CA LEU A 63 -16.30 -5.82 1.06
C LEU A 63 -15.78 -4.72 0.13
N VAL A 64 -14.74 -3.99 0.54
CA VAL A 64 -14.09 -2.96 -0.28
C VAL A 64 -13.42 -3.57 -1.50
N LEU A 65 -12.72 -4.71 -1.36
CA LEU A 65 -12.11 -5.43 -2.47
C LEU A 65 -13.16 -5.82 -3.52
N TYR A 66 -14.17 -6.60 -3.12
CA TYR A 66 -15.25 -7.04 -4.01
C TYR A 66 -15.97 -5.86 -4.68
N TYR A 67 -16.34 -4.82 -3.91
CA TYR A 67 -17.05 -3.66 -4.46
C TYR A 67 -16.15 -2.84 -5.41
N ARG A 68 -14.85 -2.74 -5.13
CA ARG A 68 -13.86 -2.08 -6.00
C ARG A 68 -13.71 -2.85 -7.31
N ASP A 69 -13.55 -4.16 -7.25
CA ASP A 69 -13.39 -5.02 -8.42
C ASP A 69 -14.64 -4.93 -9.33
N ALA A 70 -15.83 -5.11 -8.75
CA ALA A 70 -17.11 -5.01 -9.47
C ALA A 70 -17.44 -3.61 -10.07
N HIS A 71 -16.70 -2.57 -9.70
CA HIS A 71 -16.88 -1.19 -10.21
C HIS A 71 -15.63 -0.63 -10.92
N MET A 72 -14.71 -1.50 -11.38
CA MET A 72 -13.53 -1.10 -12.14
C MET A 72 -13.66 -1.35 -13.65
N PRO A 73 -13.13 -0.47 -14.51
CA PRO A 73 -12.86 -0.80 -15.91
C PRO A 73 -11.88 -1.98 -15.96
N GLY A 74 -12.21 -3.04 -16.71
CA GLY A 74 -11.44 -4.29 -16.74
C GLY A 74 -11.76 -5.28 -15.61
N ALA A 75 -12.87 -5.10 -14.87
CA ALA A 75 -13.31 -6.03 -13.82
C ALA A 75 -13.34 -7.50 -14.25
N ASN A 76 -13.83 -7.75 -15.48
CA ASN A 76 -13.96 -9.08 -16.06
C ASN A 76 -12.62 -9.80 -16.26
N ASP A 77 -11.53 -9.05 -16.33
CA ASP A 77 -10.18 -9.57 -16.59
C ASP A 77 -9.46 -9.92 -15.27
N TYR A 78 -9.94 -9.43 -14.11
CA TYR A 78 -9.27 -9.51 -12.81
C TYR A 78 -10.25 -9.51 -11.59
N ASP A 79 -11.11 -10.52 -11.44
CA ASP A 79 -11.94 -10.71 -10.23
C ASP A 79 -11.14 -11.41 -9.09
N TYR A 80 -10.26 -10.63 -8.48
CA TYR A 80 -9.44 -11.07 -7.36
C TYR A 80 -10.24 -11.54 -6.14
N SER A 81 -11.48 -11.05 -5.99
CA SER A 81 -12.38 -11.50 -4.93
C SER A 81 -12.82 -12.95 -5.12
N ALA A 82 -13.09 -13.36 -6.38
CA ALA A 82 -13.36 -14.76 -6.74
C ALA A 82 -12.10 -15.62 -6.62
N ASP A 83 -10.94 -15.13 -7.04
CA ASP A 83 -9.68 -15.89 -6.92
C ASP A 83 -9.34 -16.21 -5.46
N MET A 84 -9.48 -15.23 -4.56
CA MET A 84 -9.29 -15.47 -3.13
C MET A 84 -10.33 -16.46 -2.58
N GLU A 85 -11.58 -16.39 -3.03
CA GLU A 85 -12.63 -17.33 -2.63
C GLU A 85 -12.31 -18.76 -3.08
N ASN A 86 -11.95 -18.94 -4.35
CA ASN A 86 -11.68 -20.25 -4.96
C ASN A 86 -10.46 -20.95 -4.33
N ASN A 87 -9.45 -20.19 -3.92
CA ASN A 87 -8.19 -20.72 -3.37
C ASN A 87 -8.16 -20.82 -1.83
N ASP A 88 -9.28 -20.61 -1.13
CA ASP A 88 -9.34 -20.50 0.35
C ASP A 88 -8.35 -19.46 0.92
N GLN A 89 -8.11 -18.37 0.18
CA GLN A 89 -7.22 -17.28 0.56
C GLN A 89 -7.98 -16.09 1.18
N GLY A 90 -7.22 -15.10 1.63
CA GLY A 90 -7.70 -13.79 2.06
C GLY A 90 -6.57 -12.77 2.01
N ALA A 91 -6.90 -11.48 2.14
CA ALA A 91 -5.93 -10.41 2.01
C ALA A 91 -5.11 -10.21 3.29
N THR A 92 -3.88 -9.71 3.15
CA THR A 92 -3.15 -9.06 4.24
C THR A 92 -3.42 -7.55 4.16
N VAL A 93 -4.05 -6.99 5.19
CA VAL A 93 -4.45 -5.57 5.24
C VAL A 93 -3.60 -4.85 6.26
N LYS A 94 -2.78 -3.90 5.81
CA LYS A 94 -1.95 -3.07 6.69
C LYS A 94 -2.65 -1.75 6.99
N ILE A 95 -2.76 -1.39 8.27
CA ILE A 95 -3.33 -0.10 8.69
C ILE A 95 -2.21 0.86 9.09
N TYR A 96 -2.06 1.94 8.35
CA TYR A 96 -1.05 2.98 8.57
C TYR A 96 -1.68 4.28 9.08
N ASP A 97 -0.93 5.06 9.86
CA ASP A 97 -1.22 6.47 10.02
C ASP A 97 -0.97 7.17 8.68
N LYS A 98 -1.90 8.02 8.20
CA LYS A 98 -1.83 8.65 6.87
C LYS A 98 -0.50 9.36 6.57
N LYS A 99 0.14 9.94 7.61
CA LYS A 99 1.43 10.61 7.50
C LYS A 99 2.63 9.66 7.43
N ALA A 100 2.49 8.42 7.91
CA ALA A 100 3.56 7.44 8.10
C ALA A 100 3.52 6.26 7.10
N VAL A 101 2.83 6.42 5.96
CA VAL A 101 2.73 5.40 4.90
C VAL A 101 4.08 5.25 4.17
N PRO A 102 4.73 4.06 4.21
CA PRO A 102 5.99 3.79 3.50
C PRO A 102 5.86 3.85 1.97
N ARG A 103 7.00 4.03 1.30
CA ARG A 103 7.09 3.91 -0.17
C ARG A 103 6.71 2.48 -0.60
N GLY A 104 5.78 2.34 -1.56
CA GLY A 104 5.27 1.04 -2.00
C GLY A 104 4.21 0.39 -1.09
N GLU A 105 3.70 1.13 -0.11
CA GLU A 105 2.60 0.72 0.79
C GLU A 105 1.38 1.66 0.70
N GLY A 106 1.30 2.47 -0.36
CA GLY A 106 0.22 3.43 -0.63
C GLY A 106 0.32 4.01 -2.05
N PRO A 107 -0.67 4.83 -2.48
CA PRO A 107 -0.73 5.37 -3.84
C PRO A 107 0.46 6.27 -4.16
N SER A 108 0.82 6.37 -5.46
CA SER A 108 1.99 7.14 -5.90
C SER A 108 1.78 8.64 -5.64
N THR A 109 0.57 9.14 -5.88
CA THR A 109 0.14 10.44 -5.37
C THR A 109 -0.43 10.27 -3.95
N LYS A 110 0.21 10.90 -2.96
CA LYS A 110 -0.25 10.90 -1.55
C LYS A 110 -1.46 11.84 -1.33
N THR A 111 -2.41 11.83 -2.26
CA THR A 111 -3.65 12.62 -2.22
C THR A 111 -4.73 11.84 -1.48
N TYR A 112 -5.25 12.44 -0.41
CA TYR A 112 -6.28 11.86 0.47
C TYR A 112 -7.45 12.83 0.64
N PRO A 113 -8.69 12.32 0.81
CA PRO A 113 -9.82 13.16 1.19
C PRO A 113 -9.59 13.88 2.54
N GLN A 114 -10.19 15.07 2.68
CA GLN A 114 -10.15 15.86 3.90
C GLN A 114 -10.82 15.10 5.05
N GLY A 115 -10.17 15.06 6.22
CA GLY A 115 -10.61 14.25 7.36
C GLY A 115 -10.03 12.83 7.42
N ALA A 116 -9.38 12.33 6.36
CA ALA A 116 -8.64 11.06 6.44
C ALA A 116 -7.48 11.16 7.45
N THR A 117 -7.42 10.22 8.39
CA THR A 117 -6.39 10.07 9.43
C THR A 117 -5.51 8.83 9.24
N VAL A 118 -6.06 7.78 8.62
CA VAL A 118 -5.41 6.46 8.41
C VAL A 118 -5.46 6.06 6.93
N LEU A 119 -4.62 5.10 6.54
CA LEU A 119 -4.68 4.39 5.27
C LEU A 119 -4.77 2.88 5.53
N TYR A 120 -5.64 2.21 4.81
CA TYR A 120 -5.72 0.75 4.73
C TYR A 120 -5.15 0.31 3.38
N THR A 121 -4.15 -0.57 3.40
CA THR A 121 -3.46 -1.09 2.22
C THR A 121 -3.70 -2.58 2.11
N ILE A 122 -4.36 -3.02 1.04
CA ILE A 122 -4.71 -4.43 0.78
C ILE A 122 -3.59 -5.06 -0.07
N LYS A 123 -3.08 -6.23 0.33
CA LYS A 123 -2.11 -7.03 -0.43
C LYS A 123 -2.48 -8.52 -0.40
N LEU A 124 -2.05 -9.27 -1.42
CA LEU A 124 -2.19 -10.74 -1.43
C LEU A 124 -1.39 -11.39 -0.31
N THR A 125 -1.93 -12.47 0.23
CA THR A 125 -1.19 -13.39 1.11
C THR A 125 -0.45 -14.44 0.26
N SER A 126 0.48 -13.94 -0.58
CA SER A 126 1.50 -14.66 -1.38
C SER A 126 1.14 -16.06 -1.92
N GLY A 127 0.75 -16.19 -3.20
CA GLY A 127 0.38 -17.52 -3.73
C GLY A 127 0.12 -17.72 -5.24
N SER A 128 0.58 -16.88 -6.16
CA SER A 128 0.54 -17.18 -7.62
C SER A 128 1.51 -16.31 -8.44
N ASN A 129 1.83 -16.73 -9.67
CA ASN A 129 2.87 -16.15 -10.54
C ASN A 129 2.28 -15.28 -11.67
N GLU A 130 1.30 -14.44 -11.37
CA GLU A 130 0.74 -13.44 -12.30
C GLU A 130 0.81 -12.05 -11.67
N ASP A 131 0.92 -11.00 -12.49
CA ASP A 131 1.40 -9.68 -12.06
C ASP A 131 0.46 -8.97 -11.06
N GLY A 132 0.64 -9.26 -9.77
CA GLY A 132 -0.11 -8.67 -8.66
C GLY A 132 0.09 -7.17 -8.42
N THR A 133 0.59 -6.43 -9.41
CA THR A 133 0.74 -4.97 -9.42
C THR A 133 -0.60 -4.27 -9.21
N HIS A 134 -1.68 -4.80 -9.80
CA HIS A 134 -3.02 -4.24 -9.70
C HIS A 134 -3.66 -4.42 -8.31
N LEU A 135 -3.37 -5.50 -7.57
CA LEU A 135 -3.81 -5.64 -6.17
C LEU A 135 -2.94 -4.85 -5.19
N ASN A 136 -1.62 -4.77 -5.44
CA ASN A 136 -0.75 -3.86 -4.70
C ASN A 136 -1.14 -2.37 -4.85
N SER A 137 -2.07 -2.06 -5.76
CA SER A 137 -2.67 -0.74 -5.98
C SER A 137 -4.04 -0.53 -5.29
N THR A 138 -4.48 -1.43 -4.41
CA THR A 138 -5.76 -1.33 -3.70
C THR A 138 -5.58 -0.71 -2.31
N TYR A 139 -6.00 0.55 -2.19
CA TYR A 139 -5.95 1.31 -0.93
C TYR A 139 -7.29 1.95 -0.60
N TYR A 140 -7.61 2.09 0.68
CA TYR A 140 -8.80 2.82 1.13
C TYR A 140 -8.62 3.58 2.45
N THR A 141 -9.50 4.55 2.70
CA THR A 141 -9.65 5.23 3.99
C THR A 141 -11.14 5.35 4.33
N VAL A 142 -11.47 5.37 5.62
CA VAL A 142 -12.84 5.50 6.12
C VAL A 142 -12.99 6.85 6.82
N ILE A 143 -14.04 7.61 6.49
CA ILE A 143 -14.37 8.89 7.12
C ILE A 143 -15.87 8.90 7.40
N GLY A 144 -16.24 8.88 8.69
CA GLY A 144 -17.62 8.64 9.09
C GLY A 144 -18.10 7.27 8.59
N ASN A 145 -19.25 7.24 7.91
CA ASN A 145 -19.81 6.03 7.30
C ASN A 145 -19.38 5.79 5.83
N LYS A 146 -18.47 6.61 5.29
CA LYS A 146 -18.01 6.55 3.90
C LYS A 146 -16.61 5.97 3.77
N VAL A 147 -16.46 5.05 2.83
CA VAL A 147 -15.18 4.52 2.36
C VAL A 147 -14.78 5.24 1.07
N TYR A 148 -13.54 5.72 1.03
CA TYR A 148 -12.92 6.33 -0.12
C TYR A 148 -11.77 5.41 -0.55
N TYR A 149 -11.81 4.88 -1.77
CA TYR A 149 -10.85 3.91 -2.28
C TYR A 149 -10.12 4.42 -3.53
N ALA A 150 -8.94 3.85 -3.77
CA ALA A 150 -8.13 4.11 -4.96
C ALA A 150 -8.55 3.19 -6.13
N ASN A 151 -8.26 3.66 -7.34
CA ASN A 151 -8.30 2.87 -8.57
C ASN A 151 -6.99 3.17 -9.30
N GLY A 152 -6.00 2.29 -9.13
CA GLY A 152 -4.65 2.47 -9.64
C GLY A 152 -3.77 3.45 -8.83
N SER A 153 -2.77 4.00 -9.50
CA SER A 153 -1.74 4.90 -8.96
C SER A 153 -2.25 6.24 -8.44
N ASP A 154 -3.35 6.74 -9.04
CA ASP A 154 -3.66 8.17 -9.13
C ASP A 154 -4.36 8.76 -7.88
N GLY A 155 -4.14 8.11 -6.73
CA GLY A 155 -4.64 8.53 -5.43
C GLY A 155 -6.00 7.95 -5.06
N ILE A 156 -6.47 8.30 -3.86
CA ILE A 156 -7.81 7.91 -3.41
C ILE A 156 -8.86 8.83 -4.03
N ARG A 157 -9.92 8.24 -4.59
CA ARG A 157 -10.99 8.99 -5.27
C ARG A 157 -11.71 9.93 -4.28
N LYS A 158 -12.03 11.15 -4.76
CA LYS A 158 -12.71 12.19 -3.95
C LYS A 158 -14.15 11.85 -3.56
N THR A 159 -14.80 10.93 -4.28
CA THR A 159 -16.16 10.46 -4.00
C THR A 159 -16.10 9.15 -3.22
N GLY A 160 -16.52 9.19 -1.95
CA GLY A 160 -16.64 8.01 -1.10
C GLY A 160 -18.05 7.41 -1.10
N VAL A 161 -18.11 6.08 -1.07
CA VAL A 161 -19.32 5.24 -1.05
C VAL A 161 -19.58 4.78 0.39
N THR A 162 -20.84 4.66 0.81
CA THR A 162 -21.18 4.20 2.16
C THR A 162 -21.06 2.68 2.31
N LEU A 163 -20.76 2.23 3.54
CA LEU A 163 -20.78 0.80 3.88
C LEU A 163 -22.14 0.14 3.60
N ASN A 164 -23.25 0.89 3.70
CA ASN A 164 -24.58 0.38 3.40
C ASN A 164 -24.77 0.13 1.89
N GLU A 165 -24.37 1.07 1.03
CA GLU A 165 -24.41 0.87 -0.43
C GLU A 165 -23.60 -0.36 -0.85
N MET A 166 -22.42 -0.56 -0.26
CA MET A 166 -21.59 -1.75 -0.51
C MET A 166 -22.28 -3.04 -0.05
N VAL A 167 -22.82 -3.10 1.18
CA VAL A 167 -23.52 -4.29 1.71
C VAL A 167 -24.79 -4.60 0.91
N THR A 168 -25.58 -3.57 0.53
CA THR A 168 -26.75 -3.74 -0.35
C THR A 168 -26.33 -4.31 -1.70
N TYR A 169 -25.26 -3.80 -2.31
CA TYR A 169 -24.75 -4.29 -3.59
C TYR A 169 -24.36 -5.77 -3.52
N VAL A 170 -23.58 -6.19 -2.50
CA VAL A 170 -23.22 -7.60 -2.28
C VAL A 170 -24.45 -8.49 -2.12
N LYS A 171 -25.44 -8.06 -1.32
CA LYS A 171 -26.68 -8.81 -1.08
C LYS A 171 -27.52 -8.99 -2.35
N VAL A 172 -27.62 -7.95 -3.18
CA VAL A 172 -28.37 -8.00 -4.46
C VAL A 172 -27.72 -8.95 -5.47
N HIS A 173 -26.40 -9.11 -5.45
CA HIS A 173 -25.67 -10.01 -6.35
C HIS A 173 -25.46 -11.43 -5.78
N GLY A 174 -25.86 -11.69 -4.52
CA GLY A 174 -25.74 -12.99 -3.86
C GLY A 174 -24.37 -13.29 -3.23
N GLU A 175 -23.38 -12.41 -3.40
CA GLU A 175 -21.96 -12.64 -3.08
C GLU A 175 -21.62 -12.47 -1.58
N VAL A 176 -22.61 -12.59 -0.70
CA VAL A 176 -22.43 -12.49 0.77
C VAL A 176 -21.46 -13.54 1.26
N ASN A 177 -21.57 -14.77 0.74
CA ASN A 177 -20.70 -15.87 1.13
C ASN A 177 -19.25 -15.65 0.70
N ARG A 178 -19.02 -15.14 -0.52
CA ARG A 178 -17.69 -14.74 -1.01
C ARG A 178 -17.00 -13.78 -0.06
N VAL A 179 -17.67 -12.65 0.23
CA VAL A 179 -17.12 -11.60 1.10
C VAL A 179 -16.84 -12.14 2.51
N LEU A 180 -17.70 -13.00 3.06
CA LEU A 180 -17.46 -13.64 4.36
C LEU A 180 -16.31 -14.67 4.33
N LYS A 181 -16.15 -15.42 3.24
CA LYS A 181 -15.07 -16.40 3.06
C LYS A 181 -13.71 -15.71 2.97
N VAL A 182 -13.59 -14.68 2.13
CA VAL A 182 -12.39 -13.85 2.00
C VAL A 182 -12.10 -13.10 3.31
N ALA A 183 -13.13 -12.58 4.00
CA ALA A 183 -12.96 -11.92 5.30
C ALA A 183 -12.43 -12.87 6.39
N LYS A 184 -12.95 -14.11 6.47
CA LYS A 184 -12.51 -15.13 7.44
C LYS A 184 -11.00 -15.41 7.34
N ASN A 185 -10.44 -15.36 6.13
CA ASN A 185 -9.03 -15.61 5.86
C ASN A 185 -8.20 -14.31 5.76
N THR A 186 -8.82 -13.14 5.92
CA THR A 186 -8.16 -11.84 5.83
C THR A 186 -7.46 -11.48 7.14
N LYS A 187 -6.20 -11.07 7.04
CA LYS A 187 -5.32 -10.75 8.18
C LYS A 187 -5.12 -9.25 8.30
N ILE A 188 -5.61 -8.66 9.40
CA ILE A 188 -5.30 -7.27 9.75
C ILE A 188 -3.92 -7.19 10.41
N VAL A 189 -3.13 -6.21 9.98
CA VAL A 189 -1.85 -5.85 10.58
C VAL A 189 -1.89 -4.36 10.90
N ASP A 190 -2.19 -4.04 12.15
CA ASP A 190 -2.18 -2.64 12.60
C ASP A 190 -0.74 -2.15 12.75
N MET A 191 -0.34 -1.26 11.84
CA MET A 191 1.01 -0.69 11.73
C MET A 191 1.06 0.75 12.29
N ARG A 192 -0.06 1.32 12.73
CA ARG A 192 -0.14 2.66 13.35
C ARG A 192 0.74 2.74 14.59
N GLY A 193 1.53 3.79 14.72
CA GLY A 193 2.55 3.98 15.77
C GLY A 193 3.70 2.94 15.81
N LYS A 194 3.53 1.75 15.24
CA LYS A 194 4.54 0.67 15.16
C LYS A 194 5.47 0.83 13.97
N VAL A 195 5.04 1.57 12.96
CA VAL A 195 5.95 2.14 11.96
C VAL A 195 6.67 3.31 12.62
N THR A 196 7.73 2.98 13.37
CA THR A 196 8.99 3.68 13.13
C THR A 196 9.26 3.54 11.65
N ILE A 197 8.96 4.59 10.90
CA ILE A 197 9.32 4.66 9.49
C ILE A 197 10.86 4.51 9.49
N THR A 198 11.38 3.50 8.80
CA THR A 198 12.73 3.60 8.25
C THR A 198 12.65 4.78 7.30
N ASP A 199 13.22 5.90 7.75
CA ASP A 199 12.92 7.26 7.29
C ASP A 199 11.69 7.90 7.98
N LYS A 200 11.77 8.01 9.32
CA LYS A 200 10.91 8.82 10.22
C LYS A 200 10.69 10.26 9.73
N ASP A 201 11.56 10.68 8.82
CA ASP A 201 11.79 12.03 8.34
C ASP A 201 11.90 12.10 6.80
N GLY A 202 11.67 10.98 6.09
CA GLY A 202 11.62 10.91 4.62
C GLY A 202 12.95 11.02 3.84
N LEU A 203 14.09 11.18 4.53
CA LEU A 203 15.39 11.46 3.92
C LEU A 203 16.01 10.26 3.18
N THR A 204 16.39 10.45 1.92
CA THR A 204 17.27 9.57 1.14
C THR A 204 18.69 9.49 1.73
N THR A 205 19.51 8.54 1.24
CA THR A 205 20.95 8.49 1.56
C THR A 205 21.66 9.80 1.27
N GLN A 206 21.33 10.46 0.16
CA GLN A 206 21.88 11.76 -0.22
C GLN A 206 21.45 12.87 0.75
N GLN A 207 20.16 12.97 1.08
CA GLN A 207 19.67 13.97 2.05
C GLN A 207 20.25 13.72 3.46
N LEU A 208 20.30 12.47 3.94
CA LEU A 208 20.91 12.15 5.22
C LEU A 208 22.42 12.43 5.23
N GLY A 209 23.12 12.13 4.12
CA GLY A 209 24.53 12.47 3.93
C GLY A 209 24.78 13.98 3.91
N THR A 210 23.87 14.74 3.30
CA THR A 210 23.86 16.21 3.36
C THR A 210 23.70 16.71 4.79
N LEU A 211 22.72 16.22 5.55
CA LEU A 211 22.54 16.65 6.95
C LEU A 211 23.75 16.27 7.83
N VAL A 212 24.35 15.11 7.61
CA VAL A 212 25.58 14.67 8.30
C VAL A 212 26.78 15.56 7.91
N GLY A 213 26.91 15.93 6.64
CA GLY A 213 27.95 16.86 6.16
C GLY A 213 27.81 18.26 6.75
N LEU A 214 26.59 18.79 6.78
CA LEU A 214 26.26 20.09 7.40
C LEU A 214 26.52 20.10 8.92
N LEU A 215 26.19 19.01 9.63
CA LEU A 215 26.50 18.86 11.06
C LEU A 215 28.00 18.86 11.35
N LYS A 216 28.82 18.24 10.48
CA LYS A 216 30.21 17.92 10.81
C LYS A 216 31.27 18.85 10.23
N SER A 217 31.09 19.32 8.99
CA SER A 217 32.05 20.15 8.27
C SER A 217 31.35 21.01 7.21
N PRO A 218 30.45 21.94 7.62
CA PRO A 218 29.53 22.61 6.69
C PRO A 218 30.24 23.36 5.55
N ASP A 219 31.30 24.10 5.85
CA ASP A 219 32.03 24.87 4.82
C ASP A 219 32.73 23.94 3.82
N TRP A 220 33.38 22.87 4.28
CA TRP A 220 34.00 21.87 3.39
C TRP A 220 32.93 21.17 2.54
N PHE A 221 31.80 20.80 3.14
CA PHE A 221 30.72 20.12 2.44
C PHE A 221 30.13 21.03 1.36
N LYS A 222 29.73 22.25 1.72
CA LYS A 222 29.13 23.22 0.78
C LYS A 222 30.10 23.58 -0.37
N ASN A 223 31.38 23.84 -0.07
CA ASN A 223 32.39 24.10 -1.11
C ASN A 223 32.59 22.87 -2.03
N GLY A 224 32.67 21.66 -1.48
CA GLY A 224 32.83 20.44 -2.26
C GLY A 224 31.62 20.14 -3.16
N VAL A 225 30.40 20.43 -2.70
CA VAL A 225 29.19 20.32 -3.54
C VAL A 225 29.18 21.39 -4.64
N GLN A 226 29.49 22.65 -4.31
CA GLN A 226 29.52 23.75 -5.27
C GLN A 226 30.57 23.58 -6.39
N ASN A 227 31.73 23.00 -6.06
CA ASN A 227 32.74 22.62 -7.06
C ASN A 227 32.34 21.37 -7.88
N GLY A 228 31.36 20.60 -7.40
CA GLY A 228 31.02 19.28 -7.93
C GLY A 228 32.01 18.18 -7.56
N ASP A 229 32.84 18.38 -6.54
CA ASP A 229 33.83 17.39 -6.05
C ASP A 229 33.22 16.41 -5.02
N MET A 230 32.01 16.68 -4.51
CA MET A 230 31.36 15.84 -3.50
C MET A 230 30.65 14.62 -4.10
N TYR A 231 30.97 13.45 -3.55
CA TYR A 231 30.35 12.17 -3.87
C TYR A 231 29.57 11.63 -2.66
N TYR A 232 28.57 10.80 -2.95
CA TYR A 232 27.92 9.91 -1.98
C TYR A 232 28.13 8.45 -2.38
N GLY A 233 28.02 7.55 -1.41
CA GLY A 233 27.91 6.13 -1.71
C GLY A 233 27.49 5.27 -0.54
N THR A 234 27.53 3.95 -0.78
CA THR A 234 27.14 2.91 0.16
C THR A 234 28.19 1.81 0.17
N HIS A 235 28.47 1.20 1.33
CA HIS A 235 29.31 0.01 1.44
C HIS A 235 30.79 0.19 1.04
N TYR A 236 31.34 1.41 1.16
CA TYR A 236 32.79 1.64 1.08
C TYR A 236 33.38 1.57 2.49
N GLY A 237 33.87 0.40 2.88
CA GLY A 237 34.49 0.24 4.19
C GLY A 237 35.25 -1.06 4.35
N TYR A 238 36.51 -0.93 4.76
CA TYR A 238 37.26 -1.99 5.42
C TYR A 238 36.87 -2.02 6.90
N GLY A 239 36.79 -3.20 7.51
CA GLY A 239 36.54 -3.35 8.94
C GLY A 239 35.18 -2.77 9.39
N GLU A 240 35.20 -1.92 10.42
CA GLU A 240 34.01 -1.49 11.17
C GLU A 240 33.06 -0.52 10.44
N VAL A 241 33.43 0.01 9.27
CA VAL A 241 32.58 0.87 8.41
C VAL A 241 32.06 0.16 7.15
N SER A 242 32.26 -1.16 7.04
CA SER A 242 31.90 -1.96 5.86
C SER A 242 30.42 -1.92 5.45
N ASP A 243 29.50 -1.66 6.38
CA ASP A 243 28.06 -1.53 6.13
C ASP A 243 27.50 -0.11 6.38
N TYR A 244 28.36 0.91 6.27
CA TYR A 244 28.00 2.32 6.38
C TYR A 244 27.73 2.95 5.01
N GLN A 245 26.97 4.04 5.01
CA GLN A 245 26.85 5.00 3.92
C GLN A 245 27.91 6.10 4.14
N TYR A 246 28.20 6.93 3.14
CA TYR A 246 29.18 8.00 3.28
C TYR A 246 28.98 9.15 2.29
N VAL A 247 29.56 10.31 2.63
CA VAL A 247 29.89 11.39 1.70
C VAL A 247 31.40 11.64 1.71
N THR A 248 31.98 12.02 0.58
CA THR A 248 33.44 12.12 0.39
C THR A 248 33.83 13.03 -0.78
N THR A 249 35.00 13.67 -0.70
CA THR A 249 35.66 14.33 -1.86
C THR A 249 36.67 13.41 -2.57
N LYS A 250 36.73 12.13 -2.19
CA LYS A 250 37.59 11.06 -2.75
C LYS A 250 39.12 11.27 -2.66
N ASP A 251 39.59 12.45 -2.29
CA ASP A 251 41.01 12.82 -2.31
C ASP A 251 41.84 12.02 -1.29
N LYS A 252 41.30 11.80 -0.08
CA LYS A 252 41.99 11.15 1.06
C LYS A 252 41.02 10.44 1.99
N LEU A 253 41.49 9.48 2.78
CA LEU A 253 40.69 8.79 3.80
C LEU A 253 40.04 9.73 4.85
N ALA A 254 40.64 10.88 5.13
CA ALA A 254 40.08 11.89 6.04
C ALA A 254 38.94 12.73 5.42
N SER A 255 38.66 12.59 4.12
CA SER A 255 37.51 13.24 3.46
C SER A 255 36.21 12.45 3.59
N TYR A 256 36.27 11.20 4.04
CA TYR A 256 35.09 10.35 4.19
C TYR A 256 34.41 10.63 5.53
N ILE A 257 33.14 11.03 5.46
CA ILE A 257 32.23 11.06 6.61
C ILE A 257 31.29 9.87 6.45
N TRP A 258 31.59 8.77 7.14
CA TRP A 258 30.75 7.58 7.19
C TRP A 258 29.57 7.81 8.14
N PHE A 259 28.39 7.33 7.76
CA PHE A 259 27.20 7.35 8.61
C PHE A 259 26.37 6.08 8.46
N LYS A 260 25.69 5.71 9.54
CA LYS A 260 24.78 4.56 9.57
C LYS A 260 23.60 4.85 10.48
N ARG A 261 22.39 4.72 9.92
CA ARG A 261 21.11 4.93 10.60
C ARG A 261 20.63 3.63 11.25
N LYS A 262 20.11 3.71 12.48
CA LYS A 262 19.35 2.64 13.14
C LYS A 262 18.07 3.24 13.76
N GLY A 263 17.00 3.29 12.97
CA GLY A 263 15.74 3.92 13.39
C GLY A 263 15.86 5.45 13.48
N ASN A 264 15.89 5.98 14.70
CA ASN A 264 16.13 7.41 14.94
C ASN A 264 17.62 7.73 15.19
N ASP A 265 18.43 6.74 15.58
CA ASP A 265 19.83 6.96 15.91
C ASP A 265 20.69 6.99 14.65
N VAL A 266 21.70 7.87 14.63
CA VAL A 266 22.71 7.96 13.57
C VAL A 266 24.09 7.87 14.21
N THR A 267 24.84 6.82 13.85
CA THR A 267 26.27 6.73 14.16
C THR A 267 27.04 7.34 13.01
N ILE A 268 27.86 8.35 13.31
CA ILE A 268 28.76 9.02 12.37
C ILE A 268 30.19 8.61 12.73
N LYS A 269 31.01 8.32 11.73
CA LYS A 269 32.42 7.93 11.84
C LYS A 269 33.27 8.71 10.84
N MET A 270 34.45 9.13 11.26
CA MET A 270 35.41 9.85 10.41
C MET A 270 36.83 9.74 10.95
N ILE A 271 37.82 10.06 10.12
CA ILE A 271 39.23 10.08 10.53
C ILE A 271 39.69 11.54 10.63
N GLU A 272 39.95 12.01 11.84
CA GLU A 272 40.44 13.35 12.15
C GLU A 272 41.95 13.25 12.52
N PRO A 273 42.89 13.28 11.55
CA PRO A 273 44.31 13.13 11.86
C PRO A 273 44.89 14.41 12.48
N ASP A 274 45.57 14.28 13.62
CA ASP A 274 46.45 15.35 14.12
C ASP A 274 47.50 15.72 13.06
N LYS A 275 47.98 16.97 13.12
CA LYS A 275 48.97 17.55 12.17
C LYS A 275 50.25 16.73 11.97
N ASN A 276 50.56 15.80 12.88
CA ASN A 276 51.76 14.95 12.85
C ASN A 276 51.46 13.44 12.70
N GLN A 277 50.19 13.03 12.52
CA GLN A 277 49.81 11.62 12.43
C GLN A 277 49.81 11.09 10.98
N ASN A 278 50.20 9.82 10.82
CA ASN A 278 50.05 9.10 9.55
C ASN A 278 48.56 8.76 9.35
N MET A 279 47.99 9.16 8.20
CA MET A 279 46.56 9.00 7.90
C MET A 279 46.06 7.54 7.94
N ALA A 280 46.93 6.55 7.70
CA ALA A 280 46.59 5.13 7.81
C ALA A 280 46.66 4.58 9.25
N LYS A 281 46.99 5.43 10.24
CA LYS A 281 47.08 5.10 11.67
C LYS A 281 46.30 6.07 12.57
N ALA A 282 45.68 7.11 12.02
CA ALA A 282 44.85 8.03 12.77
C ALA A 282 43.57 7.31 13.26
N PRO A 283 43.13 7.52 14.51
CA PRO A 283 41.95 6.87 15.05
C PRO A 283 40.68 7.37 14.37
N MET A 284 39.66 6.52 14.31
CA MET A 284 38.35 6.87 13.77
C MET A 284 37.45 7.43 14.87
N THR A 285 37.24 8.75 14.89
CA THR A 285 36.28 9.41 15.79
C THR A 285 34.88 8.85 15.53
N THR A 286 34.16 8.49 16.58
CA THR A 286 32.77 8.01 16.51
C THR A 286 31.86 8.96 17.27
N ILE A 287 30.79 9.42 16.62
CA ILE A 287 29.83 10.41 17.13
C ILE A 287 28.43 9.81 16.97
N HIS A 288 27.55 10.06 17.94
CA HIS A 288 26.14 9.70 17.86
C HIS A 288 25.28 10.97 17.84
N THR A 289 24.29 10.99 16.95
CA THR A 289 23.23 12.00 16.89
C THR A 289 21.90 11.31 16.57
N THR A 290 20.80 12.06 16.46
CA THR A 290 19.51 11.52 16.01
C THR A 290 19.05 12.21 14.73
N VAL A 291 18.24 11.52 13.91
CA VAL A 291 17.67 12.14 12.71
C VAL A 291 16.68 13.25 13.09
N THR A 292 16.00 13.14 14.24
CA THR A 292 15.19 14.23 14.80
C THR A 292 16.05 15.49 15.11
N THR A 293 17.28 15.32 15.58
CA THR A 293 18.23 16.43 15.79
C THR A 293 18.62 17.05 14.45
N LEU A 294 19.10 16.24 13.51
CA LEU A 294 19.49 16.67 12.16
C LEU A 294 18.35 17.43 11.42
N ILE A 295 17.11 16.96 11.57
CA ILE A 295 15.90 17.59 11.04
C ILE A 295 15.66 18.95 11.70
N ASN A 296 15.73 19.02 13.02
CA ASN A 296 15.45 20.25 13.76
C ASN A 296 16.48 21.35 13.47
N ASP A 297 17.74 20.97 13.27
CA ASP A 297 18.83 21.90 13.04
C ASP A 297 18.88 22.39 11.57
N TYR A 298 18.51 21.54 10.60
CA TYR A 298 18.83 21.75 9.17
C TYR A 298 17.69 21.50 8.16
N TYR A 299 16.46 21.14 8.57
CA TYR A 299 15.41 20.72 7.62
C TYR A 299 13.96 20.98 8.12
N ILE A 300 13.73 22.00 8.95
CA ILE A 300 12.38 22.39 9.39
C ILE A 300 11.67 23.22 8.32
N SER A 301 12.25 24.35 7.91
CA SER A 301 11.58 25.31 7.02
C SER A 301 11.63 24.90 5.55
N GLU A 302 10.78 25.49 4.72
CA GLU A 302 10.78 25.24 3.27
C GLU A 302 12.14 25.66 2.66
N ASP A 303 12.71 26.81 3.04
CA ASP A 303 14.05 27.24 2.63
C ASP A 303 15.16 26.22 2.98
N GLN A 304 15.11 25.64 4.19
CA GLN A 304 16.06 24.62 4.63
C GLN A 304 15.89 23.31 3.85
N GLN A 305 14.65 22.93 3.56
CA GLN A 305 14.36 21.73 2.76
C GLN A 305 14.88 21.91 1.33
N ASP A 306 14.63 23.06 0.71
CA ASP A 306 15.12 23.36 -0.65
C ASP A 306 16.66 23.47 -0.72
N GLU A 307 17.32 24.05 0.29
CA GLU A 307 18.80 24.04 0.39
C GLU A 307 19.36 22.61 0.45
N VAL A 308 18.83 21.78 1.35
CA VAL A 308 19.29 20.40 1.54
C VAL A 308 18.99 19.51 0.34
N ASN A 309 17.83 19.68 -0.30
CA ASN A 309 17.47 18.97 -1.53
C ASN A 309 18.39 19.39 -2.68
N THR A 310 18.65 20.69 -2.84
CA THR A 310 19.57 21.23 -3.84
C THR A 310 20.99 20.66 -3.69
N TYR A 311 21.49 20.50 -2.46
CA TYR A 311 22.78 19.84 -2.23
C TYR A 311 22.73 18.33 -2.44
N ALA A 312 21.66 17.65 -1.99
CA ALA A 312 21.50 16.20 -2.13
C ALA A 312 21.46 15.74 -3.59
N ASP A 313 20.75 16.48 -4.46
CA ASP A 313 20.66 16.21 -5.90
C ASP A 313 21.96 16.50 -6.66
N GLN A 314 22.87 17.30 -6.07
CA GLN A 314 24.21 17.56 -6.63
C GLN A 314 25.26 16.54 -6.20
N LEU A 315 24.96 15.64 -5.25
CA LEU A 315 25.89 14.59 -4.83
C LEU A 315 26.06 13.54 -5.93
N LYS A 316 27.30 13.37 -6.41
CA LYS A 316 27.63 12.37 -7.43
C LYS A 316 27.69 10.98 -6.81
N ALA A 317 27.10 9.97 -7.45
CA ALA A 317 27.31 8.59 -7.01
C ALA A 317 28.78 8.20 -7.20
N GLU A 318 29.45 7.66 -6.17
CA GLU A 318 30.81 7.15 -6.31
C GLU A 318 30.84 5.90 -7.22
N PRO A 319 31.60 5.93 -8.35
CA PRO A 319 31.79 4.77 -9.19
C PRO A 319 32.42 3.62 -8.40
N GLN A 320 31.77 2.45 -8.46
CA GLN A 320 32.35 1.21 -7.97
C GLN A 320 33.38 0.72 -9.00
N ASN A 321 34.63 0.54 -8.56
CA ASN A 321 35.76 0.01 -9.35
C ASN A 321 36.06 -1.44 -8.93
#